data_AF-A0A1H9NHE7-F1
#
_entry.id   AF-A0A1H9NHE7-F1
#
_cell.length_a   1.000
_cell.length_b   1.000
_cell.length_c   1.000
_cell.angle_alpha   90.00
_cell.angle_beta   90.00
_cell.angle_gamma   90.00
#
_symmetry.space_group_name_H-M   'P 1'
#
loop_
_entity.id
_entity.type
_entity.pdbx_description
1 polymer ?
#
loop_
_entity_poly.entity_id
_entity_poly.type
_entity_poly.pdbx_seq_one_letter_code
_entity_poly.pdbx_strand_id
1 'polypeptide(L)'
;MKFKDVDLAFANLLASEKKGFGEGVPRLKPANQALDLAFLKGKLRLHCRRLLYAAQTSPQALEIGEEDAAEAFALLERKKEYLGLDQGLFLYTNVLDFLSRRPSEVSVEDLQNYLRVYDLHAGDCSLEEQIELLMMASSYCISLTNIGRKEFGIDSLLILARTVGLRYSNDGVKEEGYLSASVFRCLTIAVLLMIPRNRLPEINHVVKWPAHNTNFTVKEWSLRFSRIYSPFLDPKIRKPYQQNLKAAILFQEEEYLKAFKIFRELRFPDSQILSLSPLRFSYCCVFSMHYHGTTAERKFLRRNNLRPSVILERFRKRVAYQKKKLEGEWAILLRHEVALERMQAIHKAYELANRSDSPEKVWAKIEEYLLVVRESLLKGGLAMEKPWMQTQLELLEKRCKSGSRLSL
;
A
#
# COMPACT_ATOMS: atom_id res chain seq x y z
N MET A 1 15.86 -55.14 -19.73
CA MET A 1 16.89 -54.37 -18.99
C MET A 1 16.81 -54.80 -17.53
N LYS A 2 17.89 -55.32 -16.93
CA LYS A 2 17.88 -55.76 -15.54
C LYS A 2 18.15 -54.54 -14.65
N PHE A 3 17.35 -54.35 -13.59
CA PHE A 3 17.42 -53.20 -12.67
C PHE A 3 18.83 -52.90 -12.10
N LYS A 4 19.72 -53.90 -12.08
CA LYS A 4 21.12 -53.74 -11.65
C LYS A 4 21.97 -52.81 -12.55
N ASP A 5 21.62 -52.62 -13.82
CA ASP A 5 22.40 -51.79 -14.74
C ASP A 5 22.09 -50.29 -14.60
N VAL A 6 20.87 -49.95 -14.17
CA VAL A 6 20.43 -48.57 -13.93
C VAL A 6 21.05 -48.04 -12.64
N ASP A 7 21.11 -48.88 -11.60
CA ASP A 7 21.75 -48.52 -10.33
C ASP A 7 23.27 -48.37 -10.47
N LEU A 8 23.92 -49.17 -11.33
CA LEU A 8 25.34 -49.02 -11.63
C LEU A 8 25.63 -47.74 -12.42
N ALA A 9 24.75 -47.37 -13.36
CA ALA A 9 24.84 -46.13 -14.12
C ALA A 9 24.61 -44.90 -13.23
N PHE A 10 23.65 -44.96 -12.30
CA PHE A 10 23.36 -43.89 -11.35
C PHE A 10 24.45 -43.74 -10.27
N ALA A 11 25.01 -44.86 -9.80
CA ALA A 11 26.16 -44.85 -8.90
C ALA A 11 27.44 -44.32 -9.57
N ASN A 12 27.66 -44.63 -10.86
CA ASN A 12 28.73 -44.04 -11.66
C ASN A 12 28.50 -42.54 -11.93
N LEU A 13 27.23 -42.11 -12.06
CA LEU A 13 26.84 -40.70 -12.17
C LEU A 13 27.19 -39.93 -10.89
N LEU A 14 26.78 -40.45 -9.73
CA LEU A 14 27.10 -39.90 -8.40
C LEU A 14 28.61 -39.92 -8.09
N ALA A 15 29.33 -40.96 -8.55
CA ALA A 15 30.79 -41.04 -8.43
C ALA A 15 31.51 -40.03 -9.35
N SER A 16 30.90 -39.66 -10.48
CA SER A 16 31.39 -38.62 -11.38
C SER A 16 31.05 -37.20 -10.89
N GLU A 17 29.93 -37.01 -10.19
CA GLU A 17 29.55 -35.74 -9.54
C GLU A 17 30.53 -35.35 -8.42
N LYS A 18 31.09 -36.32 -7.68
CA LYS A 18 32.14 -36.05 -6.67
C LYS A 18 33.47 -35.55 -7.25
N LYS A 19 33.65 -35.54 -8.58
CA LYS A 19 34.87 -35.05 -9.25
C LYS A 19 34.63 -33.96 -10.29
N GLY A 20 33.40 -33.47 -10.46
CA GLY A 20 33.01 -32.78 -11.70
C GLY A 20 32.14 -31.53 -11.56
N PHE A 21 32.40 -30.64 -10.59
CA PHE A 21 31.73 -29.33 -10.54
C PHE A 21 32.29 -28.26 -11.51
N GLY A 22 33.11 -28.67 -12.49
CA GLY A 22 33.84 -27.73 -13.36
C GLY A 22 33.53 -27.80 -14.86
N GLU A 23 33.42 -28.99 -15.45
CA GLU A 23 33.70 -29.12 -16.90
C GLU A 23 32.69 -29.96 -17.70
N GLY A 24 31.51 -30.28 -17.15
CA GLY A 24 30.32 -30.84 -17.84
C GLY A 24 30.54 -31.63 -19.14
N VAL A 25 30.23 -32.94 -19.13
CA VAL A 25 30.32 -33.84 -20.32
C VAL A 25 29.78 -33.15 -21.60
N PRO A 26 30.54 -33.07 -22.71
CA PRO A 26 30.19 -32.27 -23.89
C PRO A 26 28.80 -32.53 -24.50
N ARG A 27 28.30 -33.77 -24.38
CA ARG A 27 26.97 -34.18 -24.87
C ARG A 27 25.81 -33.74 -23.96
N LEU A 28 26.10 -33.27 -22.75
CA LEU A 28 25.15 -32.79 -21.76
C LEU A 28 25.26 -31.27 -21.54
N LYS A 29 26.11 -30.56 -22.31
CA LYS A 29 26.33 -29.11 -22.17
C LYS A 29 25.03 -28.28 -22.12
N PRO A 30 24.01 -28.52 -22.96
CA PRO A 30 22.74 -27.80 -22.86
C PRO A 30 21.94 -28.12 -21.60
N ALA A 31 21.97 -29.38 -21.14
CA ALA A 31 21.28 -29.81 -19.93
C ALA A 31 21.95 -29.23 -18.67
N ASN A 32 23.28 -29.23 -18.62
CA ASN A 32 24.05 -28.62 -17.53
C ASN A 32 23.84 -27.10 -17.49
N GLN A 33 23.80 -26.45 -18.66
CA GLN A 33 23.48 -25.03 -18.74
C GLN A 33 22.06 -24.73 -18.25
N ALA A 34 21.06 -25.52 -18.63
CA ALA A 34 19.69 -25.35 -18.15
C ALA A 34 19.57 -25.53 -16.63
N LEU A 35 20.29 -26.52 -16.06
CA LEU A 35 20.36 -26.73 -14.61
C LEU A 35 21.03 -25.56 -13.90
N ASP A 36 22.15 -25.06 -14.42
CA ASP A 36 22.84 -23.88 -13.87
C ASP A 36 21.93 -22.64 -13.91
N LEU A 37 21.23 -22.39 -15.02
CA LEU A 37 20.28 -21.28 -15.14
C LEU A 37 19.13 -21.40 -14.14
N ALA A 38 18.55 -22.58 -13.99
CA ALA A 38 17.48 -22.82 -13.01
C ALA A 38 17.98 -22.65 -11.56
N PHE A 39 19.18 -23.16 -11.25
CA PHE A 39 19.83 -22.98 -9.95
C PHE A 39 20.08 -21.50 -9.64
N LEU A 40 20.68 -20.77 -10.58
CA LEU A 40 20.94 -19.34 -10.46
C LEU A 40 19.66 -18.55 -10.23
N LYS A 41 18.61 -18.78 -11.04
CA LYS A 41 17.31 -18.11 -10.86
C LYS A 41 16.69 -18.42 -9.49
N GLY A 42 16.67 -19.68 -9.08
CA GLY A 42 16.14 -20.09 -7.79
C GLY A 42 16.87 -19.42 -6.62
N LYS A 43 18.20 -19.41 -6.65
CA LYS A 43 19.03 -18.81 -5.59
C LYS A 43 18.93 -17.28 -5.56
N LEU A 44 18.99 -16.61 -6.71
CA LEU A 44 18.85 -15.14 -6.76
C LEU A 44 17.45 -14.70 -6.34
N ARG A 45 16.40 -15.42 -6.75
CA ARG A 45 15.02 -15.18 -6.29
C ARG A 45 14.91 -15.26 -4.76
N LEU A 46 15.45 -16.32 -4.15
CA LEU A 46 15.44 -16.49 -2.70
C LEU A 46 16.22 -15.37 -2.01
N HIS A 47 17.37 -14.98 -2.55
CA HIS A 47 18.18 -13.91 -2.00
C HIS A 47 17.50 -12.53 -2.09
N CYS A 48 16.82 -12.21 -3.20
CA CYS A 48 16.01 -10.99 -3.30
C CYS A 48 14.89 -10.95 -2.26
N ARG A 49 14.21 -12.09 -2.03
CA ARG A 49 13.21 -12.21 -0.96
C ARG A 49 13.82 -11.98 0.42
N ARG A 50 14.98 -12.59 0.71
CA ARG A 50 15.72 -12.36 1.96
C ARG A 50 15.96 -10.86 2.18
N LEU A 51 16.47 -10.13 1.19
CA LEU A 51 16.72 -8.68 1.30
C LEU A 51 15.43 -7.91 1.63
N LEU A 52 14.32 -8.24 0.97
CA LEU A 52 13.02 -7.63 1.25
C LEU A 52 12.51 -7.91 2.66
N TYR A 53 12.61 -9.16 3.13
CA TYR A 53 12.18 -9.53 4.47
C TYR A 53 13.09 -8.96 5.55
N ALA A 54 14.41 -8.90 5.33
CA ALA A 54 15.36 -8.28 6.25
C ALA A 54 15.13 -6.76 6.37
N ALA A 55 14.60 -6.11 5.33
CA ALA A 55 14.19 -4.71 5.40
C ALA A 55 12.87 -4.52 6.18
N GLN A 56 12.08 -5.59 6.39
CA GLN A 56 10.77 -5.54 7.06
C GLN A 56 10.79 -6.15 8.48
N THR A 57 11.77 -6.99 8.79
CA THR A 57 11.92 -7.77 10.02
C THR A 57 13.39 -7.80 10.46
N SER A 58 13.70 -8.19 11.70
CA SER A 58 15.11 -8.34 12.11
C SER A 58 15.80 -9.43 11.28
N PRO A 59 17.01 -9.21 10.72
CA PRO A 59 17.75 -10.21 9.95
C PRO A 59 17.98 -11.54 10.69
N GLN A 60 17.99 -11.51 12.03
CA GLN A 60 18.18 -12.66 12.90
C GLN A 60 16.99 -13.65 12.89
N ALA A 61 15.84 -13.24 12.35
CA ALA A 61 14.64 -14.07 12.27
C ALA A 61 14.54 -14.85 10.94
N LEU A 62 15.52 -14.70 10.04
CA LEU A 62 15.52 -15.37 8.74
C LEU A 62 16.41 -16.61 8.77
N GLU A 63 15.83 -17.75 8.38
CA GLU A 63 16.56 -19.02 8.26
C GLU A 63 17.53 -19.05 7.07
N ILE A 64 17.42 -18.11 6.13
CA ILE A 64 18.25 -18.03 4.92
C ILE A 64 19.37 -17.01 5.12
N GLY A 65 20.61 -17.49 5.08
CA GLY A 65 21.86 -16.77 5.21
C GLY A 65 22.31 -16.03 3.94
N GLU A 66 23.39 -15.27 4.06
CA GLU A 66 24.05 -14.62 2.92
C GLU A 66 24.89 -15.65 2.15
N GLU A 67 25.48 -16.57 2.90
CA GLU A 67 26.19 -17.77 2.48
C GLU A 67 25.35 -18.66 1.55
N ASP A 68 24.03 -18.68 1.71
CA ASP A 68 23.12 -19.48 0.86
C ASP A 68 23.08 -19.04 -0.60
N ALA A 69 23.51 -17.79 -0.86
CA ALA A 69 23.62 -17.21 -2.20
C ALA A 69 25.07 -17.16 -2.71
N ALA A 70 26.08 -17.42 -1.87
CA ALA A 70 27.50 -17.29 -2.23
C ALA A 70 27.89 -18.15 -3.44
N GLU A 71 27.39 -19.38 -3.50
CA GLU A 71 27.64 -20.28 -4.63
C GLU A 71 27.03 -19.77 -5.93
N ALA A 72 25.84 -19.16 -5.86
CA ALA A 72 25.18 -18.57 -7.02
C ALA A 72 25.95 -17.35 -7.55
N PHE A 73 26.46 -16.48 -6.66
CA PHE A 73 27.30 -15.36 -7.06
C PHE A 73 28.62 -15.81 -7.68
N ALA A 74 29.30 -16.77 -7.05
CA ALA A 74 30.55 -17.33 -7.59
C ALA A 74 30.35 -18.02 -8.94
N LEU A 75 29.20 -18.65 -9.17
CA LEU A 75 28.86 -19.22 -10.47
C LEU A 75 28.56 -18.13 -11.51
N LEU A 76 27.83 -17.08 -11.14
CA LEU A 76 27.51 -15.96 -12.01
C LEU A 76 28.76 -15.17 -12.43
N GLU A 77 29.73 -14.99 -11.52
CA GLU A 77 31.01 -14.34 -11.83
C GLU A 77 31.86 -15.15 -12.82
N ARG A 78 31.85 -16.49 -12.69
CA ARG A 78 32.57 -17.39 -13.59
C ARG A 78 31.90 -17.53 -14.96
N LYS A 79 30.57 -17.41 -15.02
CA LYS A 79 29.75 -17.64 -16.22
C LYS A 79 28.87 -16.44 -16.54
N LYS A 80 29.46 -15.25 -16.65
CA LYS A 80 28.72 -13.99 -16.89
C LYS A 80 27.89 -14.03 -18.17
N GLU A 81 28.30 -14.82 -19.16
CA GLU A 81 27.57 -15.01 -20.41
C GLU A 81 26.15 -15.57 -20.19
N TYR A 82 25.87 -16.24 -19.06
CA TYR A 82 24.53 -16.76 -18.74
C TYR A 82 23.48 -15.66 -18.57
N LEU A 83 23.90 -14.44 -18.22
CA LEU A 83 23.01 -13.27 -18.19
C LEU A 83 22.46 -12.93 -19.57
N GLY A 84 23.19 -13.21 -20.65
CA GLY A 84 22.72 -13.00 -22.02
C GLY A 84 21.84 -14.13 -22.56
N LEU A 85 21.68 -15.23 -21.81
CA LEU A 85 21.00 -16.45 -22.26
C LEU A 85 19.59 -16.61 -21.68
N ASP A 86 19.30 -15.99 -20.53
CA ASP A 86 17.99 -16.03 -19.88
C ASP A 86 17.61 -14.65 -19.35
N GLN A 87 16.51 -14.08 -19.87
CA GLN A 87 16.04 -12.75 -19.52
C GLN A 87 15.52 -12.68 -18.08
N GLY A 88 14.92 -13.76 -17.57
CA GLY A 88 14.49 -13.83 -16.17
C GLY A 88 15.69 -13.73 -15.22
N LEU A 89 16.76 -14.46 -15.52
CA LEU A 89 18.02 -14.41 -14.77
C LEU A 89 18.61 -12.99 -14.78
N PHE A 90 18.68 -12.36 -15.96
CA PHE A 90 19.12 -10.99 -16.11
C PHE A 90 18.29 -10.02 -15.26
N LEU A 91 16.97 -10.11 -15.30
CA LEU A 91 16.09 -9.25 -14.51
C LEU A 91 16.21 -9.49 -13.00
N TYR A 92 16.41 -10.73 -12.55
CA TYR A 92 16.69 -11.02 -11.14
C TYR A 92 18.01 -10.39 -10.68
N THR A 93 19.05 -10.36 -11.51
CA THR A 93 20.29 -9.65 -11.16
C THR A 93 20.09 -8.14 -11.10
N ASN A 94 19.29 -7.56 -12.00
CA ASN A 94 18.99 -6.12 -11.98
C ASN A 94 18.15 -5.71 -10.76
N VAL A 95 17.09 -6.48 -10.42
CA VAL A 95 16.30 -6.18 -9.21
C VAL A 95 17.15 -6.37 -7.96
N LEU A 96 18.05 -7.37 -7.96
CA LEU A 96 18.96 -7.59 -6.84
C LEU A 96 19.88 -6.39 -6.60
N ASP A 97 20.49 -5.84 -7.65
CA ASP A 97 21.31 -4.62 -7.54
C ASP A 97 20.50 -3.45 -6.97
N PHE A 98 19.25 -3.29 -7.40
CA PHE A 98 18.35 -2.28 -6.86
C PHE A 98 18.04 -2.50 -5.37
N LEU A 99 17.83 -3.75 -4.95
CA LEU A 99 17.48 -4.12 -3.57
C LEU A 99 18.66 -4.07 -2.59
N SER A 100 19.88 -4.32 -3.07
CA SER A 100 21.09 -4.42 -2.23
C SER A 100 21.64 -3.05 -1.82
N ARG A 101 21.27 -1.98 -2.53
CA ARG A 101 21.67 -0.61 -2.22
C ARG A 101 21.11 -0.13 -0.89
N ARG A 102 21.85 0.77 -0.23
CA ARG A 102 21.37 1.35 1.03
C ARG A 102 20.14 2.22 0.77
N PRO A 103 19.12 2.22 1.66
CA PRO A 103 17.92 3.02 1.46
C PRO A 103 18.14 4.52 1.27
N SER A 104 19.27 5.08 1.73
CA SER A 104 19.65 6.49 1.53
C SER A 104 20.22 6.79 0.13
N GLU A 105 20.70 5.77 -0.58
CA GLU A 105 21.39 5.90 -1.87
C GLU A 105 20.45 5.68 -3.06
N VAL A 106 19.31 5.05 -2.83
CA VAL A 106 18.33 4.77 -3.88
C VAL A 106 17.53 6.03 -4.24
N SER A 107 17.44 6.33 -5.52
CA SER A 107 16.67 7.42 -6.11
C SER A 107 15.44 6.91 -6.89
N VAL A 108 14.52 7.81 -7.23
CA VAL A 108 13.38 7.48 -8.12
C VAL A 108 13.86 7.14 -9.54
N GLU A 109 14.98 7.73 -9.97
CA GLU A 109 15.58 7.44 -11.27
C GLU A 109 16.10 5.99 -11.35
N ASP A 110 16.66 5.46 -10.26
CA ASP A 110 17.06 4.05 -10.19
C ASP A 110 15.87 3.11 -10.41
N LEU A 111 14.73 3.42 -9.78
CA LEU A 111 13.50 2.67 -9.99
C LEU A 111 13.00 2.77 -11.44
N GLN A 112 13.02 3.97 -12.03
CA GLN A 112 12.62 4.16 -13.42
C GLN A 112 13.52 3.41 -14.40
N ASN A 113 14.83 3.39 -14.13
CA ASN A 113 15.79 2.62 -14.89
C ASN A 113 15.51 1.13 -14.80
N TYR A 114 15.27 0.61 -13.59
CA TYR A 114 14.85 -0.77 -13.40
C TYR A 114 13.56 -1.11 -14.17
N LEU A 115 12.52 -0.28 -14.04
CA LEU A 115 11.24 -0.51 -14.71
C LEU A 115 11.37 -0.48 -16.24
N ARG A 116 12.21 0.41 -16.77
CA ARG A 116 12.52 0.42 -18.21
C ARG A 116 13.17 -0.89 -18.63
N VAL A 117 14.19 -1.35 -17.92
CA VAL A 117 14.86 -2.63 -18.21
C VAL A 117 13.86 -3.79 -18.10
N TYR A 118 13.03 -3.81 -17.06
CA TYR A 118 11.94 -4.78 -16.91
C TYR A 118 11.01 -4.77 -18.14
N ASP A 119 10.52 -3.60 -18.56
CA ASP A 119 9.58 -3.49 -19.68
C ASP A 119 10.17 -3.96 -21.01
N LEU A 120 11.49 -3.84 -21.20
CA LEU A 120 12.19 -4.35 -22.39
C LEU A 120 12.29 -5.87 -22.43
N HIS A 121 12.41 -6.54 -21.28
CA HIS A 121 12.77 -7.97 -21.21
C HIS A 121 11.68 -8.88 -20.64
N ALA A 122 10.69 -8.32 -19.94
CA ALA A 122 9.66 -9.09 -19.24
C ALA A 122 8.81 -9.97 -20.16
N GLY A 123 8.66 -9.60 -21.45
CA GLY A 123 7.92 -10.38 -22.43
C GLY A 123 8.48 -11.80 -22.68
N ASP A 124 9.77 -12.00 -22.40
CA ASP A 124 10.46 -13.29 -22.54
C ASP A 124 10.48 -14.11 -21.23
N CYS A 125 9.93 -13.56 -20.15
CA CYS A 125 9.85 -14.22 -18.83
C CYS A 125 8.51 -14.94 -18.64
N SER A 126 8.49 -15.92 -17.73
CA SER A 126 7.23 -16.55 -17.30
C SER A 126 6.32 -15.52 -16.61
N LEU A 127 5.00 -15.76 -16.63
CA LEU A 127 4.05 -14.87 -15.96
C LEU A 127 4.35 -14.74 -14.45
N GLU A 128 4.75 -15.84 -13.80
CA GLU A 128 5.14 -15.85 -12.39
C GLU A 128 6.39 -15.00 -12.14
N GLU A 129 7.40 -15.10 -13.01
CA GLU A 129 8.61 -14.28 -12.94
C GLU A 129 8.26 -12.79 -13.11
N GLN A 130 7.43 -12.46 -14.11
CA GLN A 130 6.97 -11.10 -14.36
C GLN A 130 6.26 -10.50 -13.13
N ILE A 131 5.32 -11.25 -12.54
CA ILE A 131 4.57 -10.84 -11.35
C ILE A 131 5.51 -10.63 -10.17
N GLU A 132 6.42 -11.57 -9.94
CA GLU A 132 7.29 -11.54 -8.77
C GLU A 132 8.31 -10.41 -8.82
N LEU A 133 8.95 -10.17 -9.96
CA LEU A 133 9.91 -9.08 -10.15
C LEU A 133 9.26 -7.70 -9.89
N LEU A 134 8.01 -7.49 -10.32
CA LEU A 134 7.25 -6.28 -9.99
C LEU A 134 6.86 -6.23 -8.50
N MET A 135 6.47 -7.36 -7.91
CA MET A 135 6.15 -7.42 -6.49
C MET A 135 7.36 -7.08 -5.61
N MET A 136 8.55 -7.54 -5.99
CA MET A 136 9.80 -7.24 -5.29
C MET A 136 10.08 -5.73 -5.30
N ALA A 137 10.04 -5.10 -6.48
CA ALA A 137 10.23 -3.66 -6.63
C ALA A 137 9.18 -2.85 -5.88
N SER A 138 7.89 -3.22 -5.98
CA SER A 138 6.80 -2.55 -5.25
C SER A 138 6.99 -2.66 -3.73
N SER A 139 7.34 -3.85 -3.23
CA SER A 139 7.53 -4.10 -1.79
C SER A 139 8.71 -3.30 -1.22
N TYR A 140 9.79 -3.17 -1.99
CA TYR A 140 10.91 -2.31 -1.60
C TYR A 140 10.54 -0.82 -1.61
N CYS A 141 9.81 -0.35 -2.62
CA CYS A 141 9.31 1.02 -2.63
C CYS A 141 8.36 1.31 -1.44
N ILE A 142 7.57 0.33 -1.02
CA ILE A 142 6.73 0.42 0.18
C ILE A 142 7.61 0.50 1.45
N SER A 143 8.68 -0.29 1.56
CA SER A 143 9.59 -0.22 2.70
C SER A 143 10.31 1.14 2.77
N LEU A 144 10.79 1.66 1.64
CA LEU A 144 11.35 3.01 1.51
C LEU A 144 10.34 4.08 1.96
N THR A 145 9.09 3.97 1.51
CA THR A 145 8.02 4.89 1.92
C THR A 145 7.77 4.85 3.43
N ASN A 146 7.80 3.66 4.02
CA ASN A 146 7.58 3.47 5.46
C ASN A 146 8.68 4.07 6.33
N ILE A 147 9.93 4.13 5.84
CA ILE A 147 11.04 4.80 6.53
C ILE A 147 11.12 6.32 6.23
N GLY A 148 10.16 6.86 5.48
CA GLY A 148 10.02 8.31 5.26
C GLY A 148 10.35 8.80 3.86
N ARG A 149 10.80 7.94 2.93
CA ARG A 149 11.06 8.29 1.52
C ARG A 149 9.75 8.36 0.72
N LYS A 150 8.96 9.42 0.93
CA LYS A 150 7.58 9.57 0.40
C LYS A 150 7.51 9.61 -1.13
N GLU A 151 8.60 9.99 -1.79
CA GLU A 151 8.71 10.08 -3.25
C GLU A 151 8.44 8.73 -3.95
N PHE A 152 8.69 7.59 -3.30
CA PHE A 152 8.40 6.25 -3.85
C PHE A 152 6.94 5.81 -3.68
N GLY A 153 6.13 6.56 -2.94
CA GLY A 153 4.78 6.14 -2.57
C GLY A 153 3.86 5.93 -3.77
N ILE A 154 3.89 6.84 -4.75
CA ILE A 154 3.06 6.75 -5.96
C ILE A 154 3.52 5.58 -6.83
N ASP A 155 4.82 5.49 -7.13
CA ASP A 155 5.36 4.44 -8.00
C ASP A 155 5.11 3.04 -7.42
N SER A 156 5.18 2.88 -6.10
CA SER A 156 4.83 1.61 -5.44
C SER A 156 3.40 1.16 -5.73
N LEU A 157 2.43 2.10 -5.75
CA LEU A 157 1.02 1.84 -6.07
C LEU A 157 0.83 1.54 -7.55
N LEU A 158 1.56 2.24 -8.43
CA LEU A 158 1.49 2.02 -9.87
C LEU A 158 1.99 0.61 -10.23
N ILE A 159 3.14 0.21 -9.68
CA ILE A 159 3.70 -1.13 -9.86
C ILE A 159 2.74 -2.20 -9.30
N LEU A 160 2.17 -1.96 -8.11
CA LEU A 160 1.24 -2.90 -7.49
C LEU A 160 -0.03 -3.10 -8.35
N ALA A 161 -0.51 -2.05 -9.02
CA ALA A 161 -1.63 -2.16 -9.95
C ALA A 161 -1.28 -3.05 -11.15
N ARG A 162 -0.08 -2.87 -11.73
CA ARG A 162 0.43 -3.70 -12.83
C ARG A 162 0.47 -5.18 -12.44
N THR A 163 0.99 -5.49 -11.26
CA THR A 163 1.02 -6.86 -10.72
C THR A 163 -0.39 -7.47 -10.62
N VAL A 164 -1.37 -6.72 -10.13
CA VAL A 164 -2.75 -7.19 -10.05
C VAL A 164 -3.34 -7.41 -11.44
N GLY A 165 -3.03 -6.54 -12.40
CA GLY A 165 -3.43 -6.68 -13.81
C GLY A 165 -2.90 -7.95 -14.47
N LEU A 166 -1.63 -8.29 -14.22
CA LEU A 166 -1.00 -9.51 -14.72
C LEU A 166 -1.59 -10.77 -14.06
N ARG A 167 -1.72 -10.76 -12.73
CA ARG A 167 -2.13 -11.95 -11.96
C ARG A 167 -3.60 -12.30 -12.11
N TYR A 168 -4.47 -11.30 -12.11
CA TYR A 168 -5.91 -11.48 -12.16
C TYR A 168 -6.39 -11.00 -13.51
N SER A 169 -6.07 -11.76 -14.56
CA SER A 169 -6.51 -11.45 -15.91
C SER A 169 -8.05 -11.55 -16.00
N ASN A 170 -8.61 -10.85 -16.97
CA ASN A 170 -10.07 -10.66 -17.10
C ASN A 170 -10.82 -11.93 -17.55
N ASP A 171 -10.13 -13.06 -17.77
CA ASP A 171 -10.72 -14.24 -18.40
C ASP A 171 -11.34 -15.21 -17.38
N GLY A 172 -11.50 -14.77 -16.13
CA GLY A 172 -12.45 -15.36 -15.18
C GLY A 172 -12.01 -16.67 -14.53
N VAL A 173 -10.83 -17.19 -14.87
CA VAL A 173 -10.30 -18.39 -14.24
C VAL A 173 -9.59 -18.02 -12.93
N LYS A 174 -10.19 -18.45 -11.80
CA LYS A 174 -9.53 -18.42 -10.49
C LYS A 174 -8.54 -19.58 -10.39
N GLU A 175 -7.48 -19.55 -11.18
CA GLU A 175 -6.45 -20.58 -11.09
C GLU A 175 -5.57 -20.39 -9.84
N GLU A 176 -5.46 -19.16 -9.32
CA GLU A 176 -4.58 -18.87 -8.18
C GLU A 176 -5.19 -17.95 -7.11
N GLY A 177 -5.74 -18.55 -6.05
CA GLY A 177 -5.97 -17.87 -4.77
C GLY A 177 -6.89 -16.65 -4.78
N TYR A 178 -7.00 -15.99 -3.63
CA TYR A 178 -7.75 -14.74 -3.48
C TYR A 178 -6.82 -13.53 -3.53
N LEU A 179 -7.28 -12.45 -4.15
CA LEU A 179 -6.64 -11.14 -4.06
C LEU A 179 -6.55 -10.69 -2.60
N SER A 180 -5.35 -10.32 -2.17
CA SER A 180 -5.13 -9.77 -0.83
C SER A 180 -5.99 -8.54 -0.58
N ALA A 181 -6.73 -8.56 0.52
CA ALA A 181 -7.63 -7.49 0.91
C ALA A 181 -6.89 -6.16 1.16
N SER A 182 -5.67 -6.24 1.69
CA SER A 182 -4.78 -5.09 1.88
C SER A 182 -4.37 -4.49 0.54
N VAL A 183 -3.98 -5.32 -0.43
CA VAL A 183 -3.63 -4.87 -1.80
C VAL A 183 -4.83 -4.21 -2.46
N PHE A 184 -6.01 -4.86 -2.41
CA PHE A 184 -7.24 -4.28 -2.96
C PHE A 184 -7.58 -2.93 -2.31
N ARG A 185 -7.47 -2.82 -0.98
CA ARG A 185 -7.70 -1.55 -0.28
C ARG A 185 -6.69 -0.48 -0.69
N CYS A 186 -5.41 -0.82 -0.81
CA CYS A 186 -4.40 0.13 -1.27
C CYS A 186 -4.72 0.63 -2.69
N LEU A 187 -5.04 -0.27 -3.62
CA LEU A 187 -5.33 0.10 -5.00
C LEU A 187 -6.67 0.82 -5.19
N THR A 188 -7.64 0.63 -4.29
CA THR A 188 -8.92 1.35 -4.37
C THR A 188 -8.90 2.67 -3.60
N ILE A 189 -8.29 2.70 -2.42
CA ILE A 189 -8.28 3.87 -1.53
C ILE A 189 -7.03 4.72 -1.72
N ALA A 190 -5.82 4.15 -1.68
CA ALA A 190 -4.61 4.97 -1.79
C ALA A 190 -4.49 5.59 -3.19
N VAL A 191 -4.87 4.88 -4.25
CA VAL A 191 -4.95 5.44 -5.61
C VAL A 191 -5.89 6.64 -5.66
N LEU A 192 -7.11 6.51 -5.13
CA LEU A 192 -8.11 7.58 -5.06
C LEU A 192 -7.56 8.86 -4.41
N LEU A 193 -6.62 8.70 -3.47
CA LEU A 193 -6.17 9.77 -2.60
C LEU A 193 -4.80 10.34 -2.97
N MET A 194 -3.95 9.55 -3.61
CA MET A 194 -2.53 9.87 -3.78
C MET A 194 -2.11 9.98 -5.25
N ILE A 195 -2.79 9.31 -6.18
CA ILE A 195 -2.37 9.33 -7.58
C ILE A 195 -2.92 10.58 -8.27
N PRO A 196 -2.05 11.46 -8.79
CA PRO A 196 -2.49 12.60 -9.56
C PRO A 196 -2.99 12.14 -10.94
N ARG A 197 -3.94 12.90 -11.52
CA ARG A 197 -4.62 12.53 -12.77
C ARG A 197 -3.65 12.27 -13.93
N ASN A 198 -2.55 13.00 -14.02
CA ASN A 198 -1.55 12.85 -15.08
C ASN A 198 -0.77 11.52 -15.02
N ARG A 199 -0.74 10.85 -13.86
CA ARG A 199 -0.10 9.53 -13.68
C ARG A 199 -1.07 8.36 -13.88
N LEU A 200 -2.39 8.61 -13.94
CA LEU A 200 -3.40 7.57 -14.19
C LEU A 200 -3.19 6.77 -15.49
N PRO A 201 -2.76 7.36 -16.62
CA PRO A 201 -2.54 6.62 -17.86
C PRO A 201 -1.59 5.43 -17.70
N GLU A 202 -0.60 5.52 -16.79
CA GLU A 202 0.41 4.48 -16.55
C GLU A 202 -0.19 3.17 -16.04
N ILE A 203 -1.33 3.21 -15.34
CA ILE A 203 -2.04 2.03 -14.82
C ILE A 203 -3.36 1.78 -15.52
N ASN A 204 -3.63 2.50 -16.60
CA ASN A 204 -4.93 2.41 -17.25
C ASN A 204 -5.18 1.04 -17.90
N HIS A 205 -4.11 0.38 -18.35
CA HIS A 205 -4.15 -0.95 -18.94
C HIS A 205 -4.71 -2.03 -17.99
N VAL A 206 -4.65 -1.79 -16.68
CA VAL A 206 -5.21 -2.69 -15.63
C VAL A 206 -6.75 -2.65 -15.65
N VAL A 207 -7.36 -1.67 -16.31
CA VAL A 207 -8.80 -1.45 -16.30
C VAL A 207 -9.35 -1.44 -17.73
N LYS A 208 -10.29 -2.32 -18.03
CA LYS A 208 -11.01 -2.29 -19.32
C LYS A 208 -12.11 -1.23 -19.31
N TRP A 209 -11.99 -0.22 -20.17
CA TRP A 209 -13.00 0.82 -20.36
C TRP A 209 -14.05 0.41 -21.41
N PRO A 210 -15.30 0.88 -21.27
CA PRO A 210 -16.23 0.91 -22.39
C PRO A 210 -15.63 1.71 -23.55
N ALA A 211 -15.87 1.30 -24.80
CA ALA A 211 -15.27 1.88 -26.01
C ALA A 211 -15.44 3.42 -26.16
N HIS A 212 -16.47 3.99 -25.54
CA HIS A 212 -16.77 5.43 -25.58
C HIS A 212 -16.05 6.27 -24.51
N ASN A 213 -15.31 5.64 -23.58
CA ASN A 213 -14.75 6.35 -22.43
C ASN A 213 -13.25 6.60 -22.62
N THR A 214 -12.90 7.75 -23.19
CA THR A 214 -11.52 8.18 -23.48
C THR A 214 -10.95 9.12 -22.42
N ASN A 215 -11.80 9.69 -21.55
CA ASN A 215 -11.39 10.61 -20.50
C ASN A 215 -12.03 10.23 -19.16
N PHE A 216 -11.21 9.84 -18.19
CA PHE A 216 -11.68 9.35 -16.90
C PHE A 216 -10.96 10.05 -15.74
N THR A 217 -11.65 10.10 -14.60
CA THR A 217 -11.16 10.64 -13.33
C THR A 217 -10.55 9.54 -12.46
N VAL A 218 -9.78 9.93 -11.43
CA VAL A 218 -9.24 8.97 -10.43
C VAL A 218 -10.37 8.20 -9.76
N LYS A 219 -11.47 8.89 -9.43
CA LYS A 219 -12.68 8.29 -8.87
C LYS A 219 -13.27 7.20 -9.78
N GLU A 220 -13.44 7.51 -11.06
CA GLU A 220 -13.97 6.54 -12.03
C GLU A 220 -13.04 5.35 -12.20
N TRP A 221 -11.72 5.59 -12.25
CA TRP A 221 -10.73 4.52 -12.29
C TRP A 221 -10.85 3.60 -11.06
N SER A 222 -10.88 4.15 -9.84
CA SER A 222 -11.00 3.37 -8.60
C SER A 222 -12.30 2.57 -8.52
N LEU A 223 -13.43 3.13 -8.99
CA LEU A 223 -14.72 2.44 -9.07
C LEU A 223 -14.67 1.30 -10.08
N ARG A 224 -14.07 1.53 -11.25
CA ARG A 224 -13.96 0.53 -12.31
C ARG A 224 -13.02 -0.61 -11.90
N PHE A 225 -11.87 -0.28 -11.31
CA PHE A 225 -10.95 -1.24 -10.71
C PHE A 225 -11.68 -2.10 -9.65
N SER A 226 -12.40 -1.48 -8.71
CA SER A 226 -13.17 -2.20 -7.69
C SER A 226 -14.18 -3.17 -8.30
N ARG A 227 -14.88 -2.75 -9.37
CA ARG A 227 -15.83 -3.61 -10.08
C ARG A 227 -15.17 -4.83 -10.72
N ILE A 228 -14.02 -4.65 -11.37
CA ILE A 228 -13.29 -5.73 -12.04
C ILE A 228 -12.67 -6.69 -11.01
N TYR A 229 -12.04 -6.16 -9.97
CA TYR A 229 -11.17 -6.96 -9.09
C TYR A 229 -11.83 -7.45 -7.80
N SER A 230 -12.96 -6.88 -7.37
CA SER A 230 -13.66 -7.36 -6.17
C SER A 230 -14.14 -8.82 -6.23
N PRO A 231 -14.49 -9.42 -7.39
CA PRO A 231 -14.78 -10.86 -7.49
C PRO A 231 -13.61 -11.78 -7.10
N PHE A 232 -12.37 -11.29 -7.19
CA PHE A 232 -11.17 -12.01 -6.78
C PHE A 232 -10.87 -11.88 -5.28
N LEU A 233 -11.57 -11.02 -4.54
CA LEU A 233 -11.54 -11.04 -3.07
C LEU A 233 -12.27 -12.26 -2.52
N ASP A 234 -11.85 -12.71 -1.34
CA ASP A 234 -12.60 -13.67 -0.52
C ASP A 234 -14.05 -13.16 -0.35
N PRO A 235 -15.06 -13.95 -0.76
CA PRO A 235 -16.47 -13.59 -0.62
C PRO A 235 -16.87 -13.13 0.79
N LYS A 236 -16.25 -13.69 1.85
CA LYS A 236 -16.54 -13.35 3.25
C LYS A 236 -16.20 -11.90 3.59
N ILE A 237 -15.20 -11.32 2.93
CA ILE A 237 -14.69 -9.99 3.26
C ILE A 237 -14.97 -8.95 2.17
N ARG A 238 -15.36 -9.38 0.97
CA ARG A 238 -15.59 -8.52 -0.21
C ARG A 238 -16.46 -7.29 0.07
N LYS A 239 -17.63 -7.48 0.69
CA LYS A 239 -18.63 -6.42 0.90
C LYS A 239 -18.08 -5.26 1.76
N PRO A 240 -17.46 -5.50 2.93
CA PRO A 240 -16.78 -4.44 3.68
C PRO A 240 -15.80 -3.59 2.87
N TYR A 241 -14.97 -4.19 2.02
CA TYR A 241 -13.98 -3.44 1.22
C TYR A 241 -14.61 -2.58 0.12
N GLN A 242 -15.63 -3.09 -0.57
CA GLN A 242 -16.40 -2.30 -1.54
C GLN A 242 -17.11 -1.11 -0.88
N GLN A 243 -17.72 -1.34 0.30
CA GLN A 243 -18.38 -0.29 1.07
C GLN A 243 -17.38 0.76 1.58
N ASN A 244 -16.16 0.36 1.91
CA ASN A 244 -15.10 1.29 2.32
C ASN A 244 -14.72 2.27 1.19
N LEU A 245 -14.57 1.79 -0.04
CA LEU A 245 -14.35 2.67 -1.21
C LEU A 245 -15.51 3.64 -1.39
N LYS A 246 -16.74 3.13 -1.34
CA LYS A 246 -17.94 3.97 -1.46
C LYS A 246 -17.98 5.07 -0.39
N ALA A 247 -17.68 4.72 0.86
CA ALA A 247 -17.64 5.68 1.96
C ALA A 247 -16.52 6.72 1.80
N ALA A 248 -15.34 6.31 1.31
CA ALA A 248 -14.23 7.23 1.04
C ALA A 248 -14.56 8.25 -0.07
N ILE A 249 -15.22 7.81 -1.14
CA ILE A 249 -15.70 8.71 -2.21
C ILE A 249 -16.71 9.71 -1.64
N LEU A 250 -17.74 9.23 -0.92
CA LEU A 250 -18.73 10.12 -0.29
C LEU A 250 -18.10 11.10 0.69
N PHE A 251 -17.04 10.68 1.39
CA PHE A 251 -16.31 11.54 2.31
C PHE A 251 -15.57 12.67 1.57
N GLN A 252 -14.93 12.39 0.43
CA GLN A 252 -14.28 13.40 -0.40
C GLN A 252 -15.28 14.35 -1.06
N GLU A 253 -16.48 13.88 -1.34
CA GLU A 253 -17.60 14.67 -1.87
C GLU A 253 -18.36 15.46 -0.79
N GLU A 254 -17.86 15.45 0.45
CA GLU A 254 -18.47 16.13 1.60
C GLU A 254 -19.90 15.64 1.95
N GLU A 255 -20.28 14.46 1.45
CA GLU A 255 -21.55 13.77 1.74
C GLU A 255 -21.47 13.01 3.09
N TYR A 256 -21.14 13.77 4.15
CA TYR A 256 -20.71 13.23 5.45
C TYR A 256 -21.75 12.36 6.15
N LEU A 257 -23.05 12.65 6.03
CA LEU A 257 -24.09 11.79 6.61
C LEU A 257 -24.14 10.42 5.95
N LYS A 258 -23.99 10.36 4.62
CA LYS A 258 -23.99 9.10 3.86
C LYS A 258 -22.71 8.31 4.17
N ALA A 259 -21.56 8.98 4.17
CA ALA A 259 -20.28 8.38 4.53
C ALA A 259 -20.29 7.82 5.97
N PHE A 260 -20.81 8.60 6.94
CA PHE A 260 -20.92 8.21 8.34
C PHE A 260 -21.71 6.92 8.54
N LYS A 261 -22.88 6.81 7.90
CA LYS A 261 -23.73 5.60 8.00
C LYS A 261 -22.97 4.35 7.59
N ILE A 262 -22.21 4.43 6.49
CA ILE A 262 -21.40 3.30 6.01
C ILE A 262 -20.23 3.03 6.97
N PHE A 263 -19.40 4.04 7.29
CA PHE A 263 -18.21 3.85 8.13
C PHE A 263 -18.53 3.27 9.51
N ARG A 264 -19.65 3.64 10.11
CA ARG A 264 -20.08 3.13 11.42
C ARG A 264 -20.36 1.62 11.41
N GLU A 265 -20.81 1.11 10.26
CA GLU A 265 -21.23 -0.29 10.07
C GLU A 265 -20.11 -1.19 9.56
N LEU A 266 -19.00 -0.62 9.06
CA LEU A 266 -17.87 -1.40 8.59
C LEU A 266 -17.24 -2.22 9.72
N ARG A 267 -17.15 -3.53 9.49
CA ARG A 267 -16.42 -4.49 10.31
C ARG A 267 -15.51 -5.28 9.38
N PHE A 268 -14.20 -5.24 9.66
CA PHE A 268 -13.21 -6.02 8.93
C PHE A 268 -12.85 -7.25 9.78
N PRO A 269 -13.18 -8.48 9.32
CA PRO A 269 -13.00 -9.68 10.13
C PRO A 269 -11.53 -9.99 10.46
N ASP A 270 -10.58 -9.63 9.60
CA ASP A 270 -9.19 -10.10 9.69
C ASP A 270 -8.18 -9.01 10.08
N SER A 271 -8.64 -7.83 10.51
CA SER A 271 -7.72 -6.73 10.81
C SER A 271 -8.23 -5.82 11.92
N GLN A 272 -7.70 -6.04 13.12
CA GLN A 272 -7.94 -5.15 14.27
C GLN A 272 -7.48 -3.71 13.96
N ILE A 273 -6.48 -3.56 13.10
CA ILE A 273 -5.85 -2.30 12.71
C ILE A 273 -6.68 -1.53 11.68
N LEU A 274 -7.17 -2.21 10.62
CA LEU A 274 -8.05 -1.62 9.62
C LEU A 274 -9.39 -1.17 10.22
N SER A 275 -9.74 -1.63 11.44
CA SER A 275 -10.93 -1.16 12.16
C SER A 275 -10.83 0.30 12.65
N LEU A 276 -9.63 0.86 12.83
CA LEU A 276 -9.47 2.21 13.38
C LEU A 276 -9.60 3.33 12.34
N SER A 277 -9.20 3.08 11.09
CA SER A 277 -9.30 4.10 10.02
C SER A 277 -10.75 4.49 9.69
N PRO A 278 -11.69 3.56 9.42
CA PRO A 278 -13.11 3.87 9.26
C PRO A 278 -13.70 4.59 10.47
N LEU A 279 -13.34 4.16 11.68
CA LEU A 279 -13.82 4.79 12.91
C LEU A 279 -13.41 6.26 12.97
N ARG A 280 -12.13 6.53 12.70
CA ARG A 280 -11.59 7.90 12.62
C ARG A 280 -12.32 8.75 11.58
N PHE A 281 -12.57 8.22 10.38
CA PHE A 281 -13.32 8.97 9.36
C PHE A 281 -14.79 9.17 9.74
N SER A 282 -15.41 8.22 10.45
CA SER A 282 -16.75 8.43 11.02
C SER A 282 -16.77 9.60 12.01
N TYR A 283 -15.68 9.80 12.77
CA TYR A 283 -15.54 10.94 13.68
C TYR A 283 -15.35 12.25 12.94
N CYS A 284 -14.52 12.29 11.88
CA CYS A 284 -14.45 13.45 10.98
C CYS A 284 -15.83 13.85 10.46
N CYS A 285 -16.65 12.88 10.04
CA CYS A 285 -18.02 13.15 9.56
C CYS A 285 -18.89 13.81 10.65
N VAL A 286 -18.81 13.35 11.89
CA VAL A 286 -19.57 13.95 13.01
C VAL A 286 -19.13 15.39 13.25
N PHE A 287 -17.84 15.69 13.18
CA PHE A 287 -17.34 17.06 13.32
C PHE A 287 -17.91 17.96 12.23
N SER A 288 -17.81 17.55 10.96
CA SER A 288 -18.34 18.32 9.84
C SER A 288 -19.85 18.54 9.96
N MET A 289 -20.62 17.48 10.25
CA MET A 289 -22.08 17.59 10.44
C MET A 289 -22.45 18.46 11.65
N HIS A 290 -21.64 18.45 12.72
CA HIS A 290 -21.93 19.21 13.93
C HIS A 290 -21.71 20.71 13.73
N TYR A 291 -20.56 21.09 13.15
CA TYR A 291 -20.19 22.49 12.99
C TYR A 291 -20.75 23.11 11.71
N HIS A 292 -20.83 22.34 10.63
CA HIS A 292 -21.12 22.88 9.29
C HIS A 292 -22.29 22.19 8.58
N GLY A 293 -22.84 21.15 9.20
CA GLY A 293 -23.93 20.39 8.61
C GLY A 293 -25.22 21.19 8.46
N THR A 294 -26.15 20.62 7.71
CA THR A 294 -27.52 21.08 7.62
C THR A 294 -28.28 20.88 8.94
N THR A 295 -29.43 21.54 9.08
CA THR A 295 -30.33 21.33 10.23
C THR A 295 -30.75 19.86 10.38
N ALA A 296 -30.93 19.14 9.26
CA ALA A 296 -31.26 17.73 9.26
C ALA A 296 -30.11 16.86 9.82
N GLU A 297 -28.87 17.15 9.44
CA GLU A 297 -27.68 16.45 9.94
C GLU A 297 -27.45 16.72 11.43
N ARG A 298 -27.55 17.98 11.86
CA ARG A 298 -27.49 18.32 13.29
C ARG A 298 -28.60 17.62 14.10
N LYS A 299 -29.82 17.55 13.56
CA LYS A 299 -30.94 16.81 14.17
C LYS A 299 -30.65 15.31 14.26
N PHE A 300 -30.05 14.73 13.22
CA PHE A 300 -29.60 13.33 13.23
C PHE A 300 -28.55 13.09 14.33
N LEU A 301 -27.54 13.95 14.44
CA LEU A 301 -26.51 13.84 15.49
C LEU A 301 -27.12 13.91 16.90
N ARG A 302 -28.03 14.87 17.15
CA ARG A 302 -28.73 15.01 18.43
C ARG A 302 -29.51 13.74 18.80
N ARG A 303 -30.29 13.20 17.86
CA ARG A 303 -31.09 11.97 18.06
C ARG A 303 -30.23 10.75 18.39
N ASN A 304 -29.00 10.69 17.90
CA ASN A 304 -28.07 9.58 18.12
C ASN A 304 -27.08 9.84 19.26
N ASN A 305 -27.21 10.96 19.99
CA ASN A 305 -26.28 11.41 21.03
C ASN A 305 -24.80 11.44 20.55
N LEU A 306 -24.60 11.96 19.33
CA LEU A 306 -23.28 12.08 18.70
C LEU A 306 -22.81 13.54 18.80
N ARG A 307 -22.02 13.85 19.82
CA ARG A 307 -21.37 15.16 19.99
C ARG A 307 -19.85 15.02 19.88
N PRO A 308 -19.12 16.02 19.35
CA PRO A 308 -17.66 15.98 19.24
C PRO A 308 -16.95 15.55 20.52
N SER A 309 -17.32 16.10 21.68
CA SER A 309 -16.74 15.72 22.99
C SER A 309 -16.92 14.23 23.32
N VAL A 310 -18.10 13.67 23.06
CA VAL A 310 -18.43 12.26 23.31
C VAL A 310 -17.61 11.34 22.40
N ILE A 311 -17.50 11.66 21.11
CA ILE A 311 -16.76 10.83 20.16
C ILE A 311 -15.25 10.92 20.37
N LEU A 312 -14.73 12.09 20.77
CA LEU A 312 -13.31 12.26 21.14
C LEU A 312 -12.96 11.39 22.33
N GLU A 313 -13.82 11.36 23.36
CA GLU A 313 -13.60 10.52 24.54
C GLU A 313 -13.65 9.02 24.18
N ARG A 314 -14.59 8.61 23.32
CA ARG A 314 -14.64 7.24 22.79
C ARG A 314 -13.38 6.92 21.99
N PHE A 315 -12.88 7.84 21.18
CA PHE A 315 -11.67 7.63 20.40
C PHE A 315 -10.45 7.46 21.29
N ARG A 316 -10.28 8.35 22.29
CA ARG A 316 -9.22 8.28 23.30
C ARG A 316 -9.20 6.92 24.00
N LYS A 317 -10.35 6.47 24.51
CA LYS A 317 -10.48 5.15 25.15
C LYS A 317 -10.11 4.01 24.21
N ARG A 318 -10.51 4.09 22.93
CA ARG A 318 -10.21 3.06 21.93
C ARG A 318 -8.72 3.01 21.58
N VAL A 319 -8.06 4.15 21.40
CA VAL A 319 -6.61 4.23 21.17
C VAL A 319 -5.85 3.67 22.37
N ALA A 320 -6.22 4.06 23.59
CA ALA A 320 -5.61 3.54 24.81
C ALA A 320 -5.78 2.02 24.97
N TYR A 321 -6.96 1.49 24.64
CA TYR A 321 -7.21 0.04 24.63
C TYR A 321 -6.31 -0.68 23.63
N GLN A 322 -6.18 -0.17 22.41
CA GLN A 322 -5.34 -0.78 21.38
C GLN A 322 -3.85 -0.72 21.73
N LYS A 323 -3.40 0.37 22.34
CA LYS A 323 -2.03 0.51 22.83
C LYS A 323 -1.65 -0.58 23.85
N LYS A 324 -2.60 -0.99 24.70
CA LYS A 324 -2.40 -2.08 25.66
C LYS A 324 -2.44 -3.47 25.02
N LYS A 325 -3.06 -3.61 23.84
CA LYS A 325 -3.32 -4.91 23.21
C LYS A 325 -2.33 -5.25 22.09
N LEU A 326 -1.80 -4.24 21.41
CA LEU A 326 -0.96 -4.37 20.20
C LEU A 326 0.52 -4.04 20.52
N GLU A 327 1.09 -4.70 21.52
CA GLU A 327 2.52 -4.57 21.84
C GLU A 327 3.36 -4.84 20.57
N GLY A 328 4.01 -3.80 20.04
CA GLY A 328 4.86 -3.89 18.84
C GLY A 328 4.43 -3.04 17.63
N GLU A 329 3.17 -2.59 17.52
CA GLU A 329 2.69 -1.81 16.36
C GLU A 329 2.74 -0.28 16.55
N TRP A 330 3.88 0.23 17.04
CA TRP A 330 4.07 1.63 17.45
C TRP A 330 3.72 2.65 16.36
N ALA A 331 4.11 2.40 15.12
CA ALA A 331 3.92 3.34 14.02
C ALA A 331 2.45 3.60 13.66
N ILE A 332 1.56 2.61 13.83
CA ILE A 332 0.15 2.75 13.48
C ILE A 332 -0.63 3.40 14.62
N LEU A 333 -0.32 3.03 15.86
CA LEU A 333 -0.88 3.69 17.05
C LEU A 333 -0.54 5.18 17.07
N LEU A 334 0.71 5.53 16.74
CA LEU A 334 1.14 6.92 16.63
C LEU A 334 0.28 7.71 15.62
N ARG A 335 -0.02 7.15 14.45
CA ARG A 335 -0.89 7.81 13.45
C ARG A 335 -2.29 8.13 14.02
N HIS A 336 -2.83 7.28 14.88
CA HIS A 336 -4.13 7.50 15.50
C HIS A 336 -4.08 8.46 16.70
N GLU A 337 -3.00 8.45 17.48
CA GLU A 337 -2.75 9.43 18.54
C GLU A 337 -2.65 10.84 17.97
N VAL A 338 -1.82 11.05 16.94
CA VAL A 338 -1.70 12.37 16.30
C VAL A 338 -3.03 12.79 15.64
N ALA A 339 -3.82 11.84 15.11
CA ALA A 339 -5.17 12.17 14.61
C ALA A 339 -6.13 12.63 15.72
N LEU A 340 -6.08 12.00 16.89
CA LEU A 340 -6.86 12.40 18.05
C LEU A 340 -6.48 13.82 18.50
N GLU A 341 -5.19 14.14 18.58
CA GLU A 341 -4.70 15.48 18.93
C GLU A 341 -5.23 16.55 17.98
N ARG A 342 -5.20 16.30 16.67
CA ARG A 342 -5.75 17.21 15.66
C ARG A 342 -7.24 17.43 15.84
N MET A 343 -8.02 16.36 16.06
CA MET A 343 -9.46 16.49 16.28
C MET A 343 -9.78 17.25 17.58
N GLN A 344 -8.98 17.04 18.64
CA GLN A 344 -9.11 17.80 19.89
C GLN A 344 -8.78 19.28 19.71
N ALA A 345 -7.72 19.59 18.97
CA ALA A 345 -7.35 20.96 18.61
C ALA A 345 -8.48 21.67 17.86
N ILE A 346 -9.01 21.05 16.80
CA ILE A 346 -10.16 21.56 16.04
C ILE A 346 -11.36 21.76 16.97
N HIS A 347 -11.68 20.79 17.82
CA HIS A 347 -12.81 20.89 18.75
C HIS A 347 -12.67 22.11 19.68
N LYS A 348 -11.50 22.28 20.32
CA LYS A 348 -11.21 23.40 21.23
C LYS A 348 -11.33 24.75 20.52
N ALA A 349 -10.79 24.83 19.31
CA ALA A 349 -10.84 26.02 18.48
C ALA A 349 -12.29 26.42 18.16
N TYR A 350 -13.13 25.47 17.74
CA TYR A 350 -14.55 25.72 17.51
C TYR A 350 -15.32 26.06 18.79
N GLU A 351 -15.05 25.40 19.92
CA GLU A 351 -15.70 25.75 21.18
C GLU A 351 -15.38 27.18 21.62
N LEU A 352 -14.12 27.60 21.50
CA LEU A 352 -13.71 28.96 21.83
C LEU A 352 -14.37 29.99 20.91
N ALA A 353 -14.41 29.73 19.59
CA ALA A 353 -15.11 30.57 18.63
C ALA A 353 -16.63 30.63 18.85
N ASN A 354 -17.24 29.56 19.38
CA ASN A 354 -18.67 29.49 19.66
C ASN A 354 -19.07 30.20 20.95
N ARG A 355 -18.20 30.20 21.96
CA ARG A 355 -18.46 30.81 23.28
C ARG A 355 -18.09 32.29 23.35
N SER A 356 -17.28 32.79 22.42
CA SER A 356 -16.86 34.19 22.39
C SER A 356 -17.87 35.08 21.67
N ASP A 357 -18.22 36.21 22.29
CA ASP A 357 -19.05 37.26 21.68
C ASP A 357 -18.31 38.07 20.61
N SER A 358 -16.99 37.99 20.59
CA SER A 358 -16.14 38.58 19.56
C SER A 358 -15.07 37.56 19.14
N PRO A 359 -15.40 36.62 18.24
CA PRO A 359 -14.48 35.56 17.80
C PRO A 359 -13.13 36.08 17.27
N GLU A 360 -13.10 37.28 16.68
CA GLU A 360 -11.87 37.93 16.21
C GLU A 360 -10.89 38.22 17.36
N LYS A 361 -11.39 38.61 18.53
CA LYS A 361 -10.55 38.93 19.70
C LYS A 361 -9.88 37.69 20.31
N VAL A 362 -10.45 36.51 20.06
CA VAL A 362 -9.88 35.22 20.51
C VAL A 362 -9.13 34.49 19.40
N TRP A 363 -8.97 35.11 18.23
CA TRP A 363 -8.32 34.50 17.07
C TRP A 363 -6.89 34.05 17.35
N ALA A 364 -6.10 34.88 18.03
CA ALA A 364 -4.73 34.51 18.41
C ALA A 364 -4.68 33.21 19.23
N LYS A 365 -5.63 33.03 20.16
CA LYS A 365 -5.73 31.81 20.97
C LYS A 365 -6.26 30.61 20.19
N ILE A 366 -7.15 30.86 19.23
CA ILE A 366 -7.61 29.84 18.28
C ILE A 366 -6.44 29.32 17.44
N GLU A 367 -5.61 30.23 16.91
CA GLU A 367 -4.43 29.88 16.13
C GLU A 367 -3.44 29.03 16.93
N GLU A 368 -3.21 29.33 18.22
CA GLU A 368 -2.40 28.49 19.10
C GLU A 368 -2.89 27.02 19.13
N TYR A 369 -4.20 26.79 19.20
CA TYR A 369 -4.74 25.42 19.14
C TYR A 369 -4.54 24.78 17.76
N LEU A 370 -4.63 25.56 16.68
CA LEU A 370 -4.57 25.06 15.31
C LEU A 370 -3.15 24.80 14.81
N LEU A 371 -2.10 25.18 15.55
CA LEU A 371 -0.69 24.92 15.18
C LEU A 371 -0.44 23.45 14.80
N VAL A 372 -0.89 22.50 15.62
CA VAL A 372 -0.73 21.06 15.35
C VAL A 372 -1.42 20.61 14.06
N VAL A 373 -2.53 21.27 13.70
CA VAL A 373 -3.27 21.00 12.45
C VAL A 373 -2.49 21.56 11.27
N ARG A 374 -2.04 22.82 11.34
CA ARG A 374 -1.27 23.49 10.28
C ARG A 374 0.05 22.77 10.02
N GLU A 375 0.80 22.39 11.06
CA GLU A 375 2.01 21.58 10.92
C GLU A 375 1.75 20.25 10.21
N SER A 376 0.63 19.60 10.52
CA SER A 376 0.25 18.33 9.90
C SER A 376 -0.10 18.48 8.41
N LEU A 377 -0.66 19.63 8.01
CA LEU A 377 -0.91 19.94 6.60
C LEU A 377 0.39 20.11 5.81
N LEU A 378 1.44 20.63 6.46
CA LEU A 378 2.79 20.82 5.89
C LEU A 378 3.56 19.50 5.80
N LYS A 379 3.51 18.68 6.86
CA LYS A 379 4.32 17.45 6.99
C LYS A 379 3.91 16.33 6.01
N GLY A 380 2.73 16.40 5.37
CA GLY A 380 2.27 15.46 4.33
C GLY A 380 1.97 14.02 4.82
N GLY A 381 1.23 13.22 4.04
CA GLY A 381 0.93 11.81 4.38
C GLY A 381 -0.45 11.51 4.98
N LEU A 382 -1.38 12.47 4.90
CA LEU A 382 -2.76 12.34 5.39
C LEU A 382 -3.78 12.58 4.26
N ALA A 383 -3.70 11.81 3.18
CA ALA A 383 -4.40 12.13 1.94
C ALA A 383 -5.95 12.23 2.05
N MET A 384 -6.59 11.49 2.96
CA MET A 384 -8.03 11.67 3.28
C MET A 384 -8.33 12.84 4.21
N GLU A 385 -7.50 13.04 5.24
CA GLU A 385 -7.79 14.04 6.28
C GLU A 385 -7.35 15.43 5.87
N LYS A 386 -6.37 15.55 4.97
CA LYS A 386 -5.82 16.84 4.54
C LYS A 386 -6.90 17.75 3.94
N PRO A 387 -7.70 17.30 2.95
CA PRO A 387 -8.81 18.12 2.43
C PRO A 387 -9.81 18.46 3.53
N TRP A 388 -10.21 17.48 4.35
CA TRP A 388 -11.15 17.71 5.45
C TRP A 388 -10.63 18.75 6.45
N MET A 389 -9.36 18.68 6.86
CA MET A 389 -8.73 19.63 7.78
C MET A 389 -8.67 21.03 7.16
N GLN A 390 -8.34 21.14 5.87
CA GLN A 390 -8.38 22.41 5.14
C GLN A 390 -9.78 23.02 5.18
N THR A 391 -10.82 22.23 4.82
CA THR A 391 -12.22 22.65 4.95
C THR A 391 -12.56 23.11 6.37
N GLN A 392 -12.12 22.37 7.41
CA GLN A 392 -12.37 22.77 8.80
C GLN A 392 -11.70 24.09 9.18
N LEU A 393 -10.48 24.37 8.70
CA LEU A 393 -9.77 25.62 8.96
C LEU A 393 -10.44 26.78 8.24
N GLU A 394 -10.73 26.62 6.95
CA GLU A 394 -11.36 27.66 6.11
C GLU A 394 -12.73 28.08 6.66
N LEU A 395 -13.56 27.12 7.08
CA LEU A 395 -14.86 27.40 7.64
C LEU A 395 -14.76 28.06 9.03
N LEU A 396 -13.77 27.68 9.84
CA LEU A 396 -13.52 28.33 11.13
C LEU A 396 -13.04 29.77 10.95
N GLU A 397 -12.10 30.00 10.04
CA GLU A 397 -11.60 31.34 9.69
C GLU A 397 -12.74 32.24 9.20
N LYS A 398 -13.55 31.75 8.26
CA LYS A 398 -14.71 32.48 7.74
C LYS A 398 -15.71 32.83 8.83
N ARG A 399 -15.95 31.90 9.77
CA ARG A 399 -16.81 32.15 10.92
C ARG A 399 -16.23 33.26 11.81
N CYS A 400 -14.96 33.17 12.18
CA CYS A 400 -14.33 34.14 13.06
C CYS A 400 -14.35 35.55 12.47
N LYS A 401 -14.15 35.69 11.16
CA LYS A 401 -14.18 36.97 10.42
C LYS A 401 -15.58 37.54 10.16
N SER A 402 -16.63 36.71 10.21
CA SER A 402 -18.00 37.16 9.91
C SER A 402 -18.82 37.49 11.15
N GLY A 403 -18.32 37.20 12.36
CA GLY A 403 -19.04 37.43 13.62
C GLY A 403 -20.34 36.64 13.79
N SER A 404 -20.68 35.74 12.86
CA SER A 404 -21.98 35.07 12.83
C SER A 404 -22.01 33.86 13.79
N ARG A 405 -23.01 33.83 14.68
CA ARG A 405 -23.26 32.68 15.57
C ARG A 405 -23.91 31.55 14.78
N LEU A 406 -23.42 30.32 14.93
CA LEU A 406 -24.16 29.12 14.48
C LEU A 406 -25.42 28.97 15.35
N SER A 407 -26.59 28.84 14.71
CA SER A 407 -27.78 28.31 15.35
C SER A 407 -27.58 26.80 15.60
N LEU A 408 -27.09 26.48 16.80
CA LEU A 408 -26.92 25.10 17.27
C LEU A 408 -28.26 24.41 17.57
#